data_AF-A0A7S3MJ87-F1
#
_entry.id   AF-A0A7S3MJ87-F1
#
_cell.length_a   1.000
_cell.length_b   1.000
_cell.length_c   1.000
_cell.angle_alpha   90.00
_cell.angle_beta   90.00
_cell.angle_gamma   90.00
#
_symmetry.space_group_name_H-M   'P 1'
#
loop_
_entity.id
_entity.type
_entity.pdbx_description
1 polymer ?
#
loop_
_entity_poly.entity_id
_entity_poly.type
_entity_poly.pdbx_seq_one_letter_code
_entity_poly.pdbx_strand_id
1 'polypeptide(L)'
;MVAIILAIIPQCMVFCCRSFARKVPTNYILLSVFTLLETFAFMFIVSNYETASVMSAAGMTVGMTLAITIYAWRTKTDFTAMGGFLLCLFIGMLMLSFCSLFFSFASWWHPVVAAITVVCYGLYLIFDTQMIAGGRSHQLSMDDYVIGAMLLYTDIMMIFLELLKAFGDKK
;
A
#
# COMPACT_ATOMS: atom_id res chain seq x y z
N MET A 1 2.50 5.77 16.53
CA MET A 1 1.24 5.06 16.85
C MET A 1 0.01 5.96 16.71
N VAL A 2 -0.05 7.14 17.33
CA VAL A 2 -1.23 8.05 17.24
C VAL A 2 -1.60 8.42 15.79
N ALA A 3 -0.62 8.79 14.97
CA ALA A 3 -0.88 9.14 13.56
C ALA A 3 -1.41 7.96 12.72
N ILE A 4 -0.95 6.73 13.00
CA ILE A 4 -1.43 5.51 12.33
C ILE A 4 -2.91 5.27 12.69
N ILE A 5 -3.27 5.40 13.97
CA ILE A 5 -4.65 5.24 14.42
C ILE A 5 -5.56 6.31 13.80
N LEU A 6 -5.08 7.54 13.70
CA LEU A 6 -5.82 8.63 13.06
C LEU A 6 -5.97 8.44 11.54
N ALA A 7 -5.00 7.82 10.86
CA ALA A 7 -5.05 7.54 9.42
C ALA A 7 -6.12 6.50 9.04
N ILE A 8 -6.51 5.63 9.97
CA ILE A 8 -7.59 4.65 9.76
C ILE A 8 -8.95 5.33 9.60
N ILE A 9 -9.18 6.47 10.27
CA ILE A 9 -10.46 7.18 10.24
C ILE A 9 -10.86 7.62 8.82
N PRO A 10 -10.02 8.37 8.05
CA PRO A 10 -10.37 8.75 6.69
C PRO A 10 -10.47 7.53 5.75
N GLN A 11 -9.69 6.47 5.94
CA GLN A 11 -9.84 5.23 5.18
C GLN A 11 -11.23 4.60 5.41
N CYS A 12 -11.62 4.38 6.67
CA CYS A 12 -12.95 3.88 7.00
C CYS A 12 -14.06 4.77 6.45
N MET A 13 -13.91 6.09 6.52
CA MET A 13 -14.91 7.04 6.03
C MET A 13 -15.09 6.95 4.50
N VAL A 14 -13.99 6.77 3.76
CA VAL A 14 -14.00 6.62 2.30
C VAL A 14 -14.57 5.26 1.87
N PHE A 15 -14.21 4.17 2.55
CA PHE A 15 -14.70 2.82 2.22
C PHE A 15 -16.14 2.58 2.66
N CYS A 16 -16.54 3.04 3.86
CA CYS A 16 -17.90 2.86 4.38
C CYS A 16 -18.90 3.86 3.80
N CYS A 17 -18.45 5.07 3.43
CA CYS A 17 -19.32 6.15 2.96
C CYS A 17 -18.81 6.76 1.65
N ARG A 18 -18.90 5.96 0.58
CA ARG A 18 -18.50 6.32 -0.79
C ARG A 18 -19.07 7.66 -1.29
N SER A 19 -20.23 8.09 -0.77
CA SER A 19 -20.83 9.39 -1.09
C SER A 19 -19.93 10.58 -0.74
N PHE A 20 -19.21 10.54 0.39
CA PHE A 20 -18.28 11.61 0.78
C PHE A 20 -17.03 11.62 -0.10
N ALA A 21 -16.57 10.45 -0.55
CA ALA A 21 -15.41 10.32 -1.45
C ALA A 21 -15.68 10.86 -2.87
N ARG A 22 -16.95 11.04 -3.27
CA ARG A 22 -17.34 11.58 -4.58
C ARG A 22 -17.74 13.06 -4.55
N LYS A 23 -17.96 13.65 -3.37
CA LYS A 23 -18.48 15.01 -3.24
C LYS A 23 -17.37 16.05 -3.08
N VAL A 24 -17.27 16.98 -4.03
CA VAL A 24 -16.37 18.15 -3.95
C VAL A 24 -16.94 19.19 -2.96
N PRO A 25 -16.11 19.84 -2.12
CA PRO A 25 -14.65 19.67 -1.96
C PRO A 25 -14.24 18.59 -0.93
N THR A 26 -15.22 17.93 -0.31
CA THR A 26 -15.01 16.96 0.78
C THR A 26 -14.02 15.86 0.41
N ASN A 27 -14.08 15.39 -0.82
CA ASN A 27 -13.21 14.33 -1.33
C ASN A 27 -11.71 14.70 -1.31
N TYR A 28 -11.35 15.92 -1.74
CA TYR A 28 -9.97 16.41 -1.69
C TYR A 28 -9.49 16.65 -0.26
N ILE A 29 -10.39 17.13 0.61
CA ILE A 29 -10.09 17.31 2.03
C ILE A 29 -9.77 15.94 2.66
N LEU A 30 -10.62 14.93 2.43
CA LEU A 30 -10.39 13.56 2.90
C LEU A 30 -9.06 12.99 2.38
N LEU A 31 -8.77 13.17 1.09
CA LEU A 31 -7.50 12.73 0.50
C LEU A 31 -6.31 13.41 1.15
N SER A 32 -6.34 14.73 1.32
CA SER A 32 -5.24 15.48 1.93
C SER A 32 -5.00 15.12 3.39
N VAL A 33 -6.06 14.95 4.19
CA VAL A 33 -5.94 14.54 5.59
C VAL A 33 -5.37 13.14 5.69
N PHE A 34 -5.83 12.21 4.85
CA PHE A 34 -5.29 10.87 4.76
C PHE A 34 -3.79 10.87 4.42
N THR A 35 -3.38 11.54 3.35
CA THR A 35 -1.98 11.55 2.91
C THR A 35 -1.06 12.22 3.92
N LEU A 36 -1.51 13.29 4.59
CA LEU A 36 -0.72 13.95 5.63
C LEU A 36 -0.52 13.06 6.86
N LEU A 37 -1.57 12.38 7.32
CA LEU A 37 -1.49 11.49 8.48
C LEU A 37 -0.58 10.29 8.22
N GLU A 38 -0.72 9.66 7.05
CA GLU A 38 0.14 8.55 6.62
C GLU A 38 1.60 8.99 6.46
N THR A 39 1.84 10.08 5.74
CA THR A 39 3.21 10.59 5.53
C THR A 39 3.88 10.94 6.85
N PHE A 40 3.14 11.49 7.83
CA PHE A 40 3.69 11.76 9.16
C PHE A 40 4.05 10.47 9.92
N ALA A 41 3.21 9.43 9.84
CA ALA A 41 3.53 8.13 10.40
C ALA A 41 4.78 7.50 9.75
N PHE A 42 4.89 7.59 8.43
CA PHE A 42 6.03 7.07 7.67
C PHE A 42 7.31 7.85 7.94
N MET A 43 7.23 9.17 8.02
CA MET A 43 8.38 10.03 8.34
C MET A 43 9.05 9.61 9.64
N PHE A 44 8.27 9.27 10.68
CA PHE A 44 8.80 8.79 11.95
C PHE A 44 9.58 7.47 11.81
N ILE A 45 9.19 6.59 10.89
CA ILE A 45 9.92 5.34 10.64
C ILE A 45 11.20 5.65 9.86
N VAL A 46 11.06 6.36 8.74
CA VAL A 46 12.13 6.69 7.80
C VAL A 46 13.25 7.52 8.45
N SER A 47 12.93 8.36 9.44
CA SER A 47 13.94 9.17 10.15
C SER A 47 15.00 8.34 10.87
N ASN A 48 14.71 7.08 11.20
CA ASN A 48 15.65 6.16 11.85
C ASN A 48 16.65 5.50 10.89
N TYR A 49 16.52 5.73 9.58
CA TYR A 49 17.38 5.12 8.57
C TYR A 49 18.37 6.11 7.97
N GLU A 50 19.49 5.59 7.48
CA GLU A 50 20.47 6.37 6.73
C GLU A 50 19.89 6.91 5.42
N THR A 51 20.29 8.12 5.03
CA THR A 51 19.79 8.77 3.81
C THR A 51 20.11 7.94 2.56
N ALA A 52 21.27 7.28 2.52
CA ALA A 52 21.65 6.41 1.41
C ALA A 52 20.68 5.23 1.25
N SER A 53 20.33 4.56 2.36
CA SER A 53 19.33 3.48 2.38
C SER A 53 17.93 3.94 1.98
N VAL A 54 17.53 5.14 2.42
CA VAL A 54 16.23 5.73 2.04
C VAL A 54 16.16 5.97 0.53
N MET A 55 17.23 6.53 -0.04
CA MET A 55 17.31 6.79 -1.48
C MET A 55 17.35 5.51 -2.31
N SER A 56 18.06 4.47 -1.86
CA SER A 56 18.11 3.19 -2.56
C SER A 56 16.76 2.47 -2.52
N ALA A 57 16.09 2.44 -1.36
CA ALA A 57 14.75 1.89 -1.21
C ALA A 57 13.74 2.62 -2.11
N ALA A 58 13.76 3.96 -2.14
CA ALA A 58 12.90 4.75 -3.01
C ALA A 58 13.14 4.44 -4.51
N GLY A 59 14.40 4.31 -4.93
CA GLY A 59 14.75 3.92 -6.29
C GLY A 59 14.21 2.53 -6.68
N MET A 60 14.33 1.55 -5.77
CA MET A 60 13.77 0.21 -5.98
C MET A 60 12.25 0.24 -6.07
N THR A 61 11.57 0.97 -5.18
CA THR A 61 10.11 1.12 -5.23
C THR A 61 9.66 1.70 -6.56
N VAL A 62 10.28 2.79 -7.03
CA VAL A 62 9.93 3.39 -8.34
C VAL A 62 10.08 2.37 -9.47
N GLY A 63 11.19 1.63 -9.50
CA GLY A 63 11.42 0.58 -10.49
C GLY A 63 10.36 -0.52 -10.46
N MET A 64 10.04 -1.01 -9.26
CA MET A 64 9.01 -2.05 -9.07
C MET A 64 7.62 -1.55 -9.46
N THR A 65 7.20 -0.38 -8.99
CA THR A 65 5.91 0.21 -9.29
C THR A 65 5.73 0.39 -10.80
N LEU A 66 6.71 0.96 -11.49
CA LEU A 66 6.63 1.14 -12.95
C LEU A 66 6.54 -0.20 -13.69
N ALA A 67 7.40 -1.18 -13.33
CA ALA A 67 7.39 -2.50 -13.97
C ALA A 67 6.04 -3.21 -13.77
N ILE A 68 5.50 -3.19 -12.55
CA ILE A 68 4.23 -3.81 -12.19
C ILE A 68 3.06 -3.10 -12.88
N THR A 69 3.03 -1.77 -12.88
CA THR A 69 1.98 -1.00 -13.57
C THR A 69 1.95 -1.28 -15.07
N ILE A 70 3.12 -1.33 -15.74
CA ILE A 70 3.22 -1.72 -17.15
C ILE A 70 2.70 -3.14 -17.37
N TYR A 71 3.07 -4.09 -16.50
CA TYR A 71 2.57 -5.46 -16.56
C TYR A 71 1.05 -5.52 -16.42
N ALA A 72 0.49 -4.81 -15.43
CA ALA A 72 -0.95 -4.78 -15.14
C ALA A 72 -1.78 -4.29 -16.34
N TRP A 73 -1.26 -3.32 -17.11
CA TRP A 73 -1.90 -2.84 -18.35
C TRP A 73 -1.82 -3.82 -19.51
N ARG A 74 -0.74 -4.61 -19.60
CA ARG A 74 -0.46 -5.48 -20.75
C ARG A 74 -1.00 -6.89 -20.58
N THR A 75 -1.11 -7.36 -19.34
CA THR A 75 -1.53 -8.73 -19.05
C THR A 75 -2.99 -8.97 -19.46
N LYS A 76 -3.27 -10.15 -20.00
CA LYS A 76 -4.64 -10.55 -20.35
C LYS A 76 -5.41 -11.09 -19.16
N THR A 77 -4.72 -11.54 -18.12
CA THR A 77 -5.31 -12.06 -16.88
C THR A 77 -6.11 -10.97 -16.18
N ASP A 78 -7.34 -11.30 -15.81
CA ASP A 78 -8.19 -10.41 -15.02
C ASP A 78 -8.01 -10.69 -13.54
N PHE A 79 -7.09 -9.95 -12.90
CA PHE A 79 -6.88 -10.06 -11.45
C PHE A 79 -8.05 -9.46 -10.69
N THR A 80 -8.83 -8.56 -11.30
CA THR A 80 -10.00 -7.93 -10.66
C THR A 80 -11.11 -8.93 -10.35
N ALA A 81 -11.16 -10.06 -11.06
CA ALA A 81 -12.07 -11.16 -10.79
C ALA A 81 -11.63 -12.05 -9.61
N MET A 82 -10.38 -11.93 -9.14
CA MET A 82 -9.78 -12.78 -8.11
C MET A 82 -9.96 -12.23 -6.68
N GLY A 83 -11.12 -11.62 -6.39
CA GLY A 83 -11.37 -10.97 -5.09
C GLY A 83 -11.17 -11.89 -3.87
N GLY A 84 -11.54 -13.17 -3.98
CA GLY A 84 -11.30 -14.16 -2.91
C GLY A 84 -9.82 -14.43 -2.65
N PHE A 85 -8.97 -14.41 -3.69
CA PHE A 85 -7.52 -14.57 -3.54
C PHE A 85 -6.91 -13.38 -2.80
N LEU A 86 -7.37 -12.16 -3.09
CA LEU A 86 -6.90 -10.96 -2.39
C LEU A 86 -7.32 -10.97 -0.92
N LEU A 87 -8.55 -11.39 -0.61
CA LEU A 87 -8.97 -11.57 0.78
C LEU A 87 -8.04 -12.54 1.53
N CYS A 88 -7.64 -13.64 0.90
CA CYS A 88 -6.65 -14.56 1.46
C CYS A 88 -5.29 -13.88 1.70
N LEU A 89 -4.79 -13.07 0.76
CA LEU A 89 -3.55 -12.31 0.94
C LEU A 89 -3.67 -11.32 2.10
N PHE A 90 -4.79 -10.61 2.22
CA PHE A 90 -5.04 -9.65 3.31
C PHE A 90 -4.98 -10.34 4.67
N ILE A 91 -5.73 -11.44 4.82
CA ILE A 91 -5.75 -12.23 6.06
C ILE A 91 -4.35 -12.80 6.34
N GLY A 92 -3.64 -13.27 5.32
CA GLY A 92 -2.26 -13.75 5.44
C GLY A 92 -1.31 -12.69 5.99
N MET A 93 -1.37 -11.46 5.46
CA MET A 93 -0.55 -10.34 5.96
C MET A 93 -0.90 -9.94 7.39
N LEU A 94 -2.19 -9.98 7.76
CA LEU A 94 -2.63 -9.77 9.14
C LEU A 94 -2.03 -10.83 10.09
N MET A 95 -2.08 -12.11 9.70
CA MET A 95 -1.50 -13.19 10.48
C MET A 95 0.02 -13.08 10.59
N LEU A 96 0.73 -12.72 9.50
CA LEU A 96 2.18 -12.48 9.53
C LEU A 96 2.55 -11.32 10.47
N SER A 97 1.75 -10.26 10.48
CA SER A 97 1.92 -9.13 11.40
C SER A 97 1.71 -9.55 12.86
N PHE A 98 0.72 -10.39 13.13
CA PHE A 98 0.48 -10.94 14.46
C PHE A 98 1.61 -11.88 14.92
N CYS A 99 2.06 -12.79 14.04
CA CYS A 99 3.19 -13.68 14.31
C CYS A 99 4.48 -12.90 14.59
N SER A 100 4.67 -11.74 13.95
CA SER A 100 5.84 -10.89 14.19
C SER A 100 5.95 -10.41 15.65
N LEU A 101 4.84 -10.34 16.41
CA LEU A 101 4.89 -10.03 17.84
C LEU A 101 5.60 -11.11 18.67
N PHE A 102 5.55 -12.36 18.23
CA PHE A 102 6.14 -13.50 18.94
C PHE A 102 7.52 -13.86 18.40
N PHE A 103 7.73 -13.80 17.08
CA PHE A 103 8.94 -14.29 16.42
C PHE A 103 9.98 -13.21 16.11
N SER A 104 9.74 -11.96 16.51
CA SER A 104 10.66 -10.83 16.27
C SER A 104 12.07 -10.99 16.85
N PHE A 105 12.28 -11.94 17.76
CA PHE A 105 13.62 -12.25 18.29
C PHE A 105 14.52 -12.98 17.27
N ALA A 106 13.94 -13.61 16.25
CA ALA A 106 14.70 -14.36 15.26
C ALA A 106 15.23 -13.44 14.14
N SER A 107 16.56 -13.38 13.97
CA SER A 107 17.20 -12.47 13.01
C SER A 107 16.80 -12.71 11.55
N TRP A 108 16.38 -13.92 11.18
CA TRP A 108 15.94 -14.25 9.82
C TRP A 108 14.47 -13.90 9.56
N TRP A 109 13.67 -13.65 10.60
CA TRP A 109 12.23 -13.44 10.50
C TRP A 109 11.90 -12.15 9.74
N HIS A 110 12.52 -11.04 10.14
CA HIS A 110 12.29 -9.72 9.54
C HIS A 110 12.50 -9.66 8.02
N PRO A 111 13.64 -10.12 7.45
CA PRO A 111 13.83 -10.07 6.00
C PRO A 111 12.87 -10.99 5.23
N VAL A 112 12.51 -12.15 5.79
CA VAL A 112 11.56 -13.08 5.15
C VAL A 112 10.16 -12.47 5.11
N VAL A 113 9.69 -11.91 6.23
CA VAL A 113 8.38 -11.25 6.28
C VAL A 113 8.35 -10.06 5.33
N ALA A 114 9.39 -9.23 5.32
CA ALA A 114 9.46 -8.09 4.39
C ALA A 114 9.39 -8.53 2.93
N ALA A 115 10.12 -9.58 2.53
CA ALA A 115 10.08 -10.11 1.17
C ALA A 115 8.67 -10.61 0.78
N ILE A 116 8.00 -11.35 1.67
CA ILE A 116 6.62 -11.83 1.44
C ILE A 116 5.67 -10.64 1.31
N THR A 117 5.77 -9.66 2.21
CA THR A 117 4.89 -8.48 2.22
C THR A 117 5.08 -7.63 0.96
N VAL A 118 6.31 -7.44 0.47
CA VAL A 118 6.59 -6.75 -0.80
C VAL A 118 5.92 -7.46 -1.98
N VAL A 119 5.98 -8.80 -2.04
CA VAL A 119 5.31 -9.57 -3.09
C VAL A 119 3.79 -9.42 -3.00
N CYS A 120 3.22 -9.50 -1.79
CA CYS A 120 1.79 -9.33 -1.57
C CYS A 120 1.31 -7.95 -2.03
N TYR A 121 1.96 -6.86 -1.60
CA TYR A 121 1.61 -5.50 -2.06
C TYR A 121 1.88 -5.29 -3.54
N GLY A 122 2.86 -5.99 -4.13
CA GLY A 122 3.03 -6.02 -5.58
C GLY A 122 1.81 -6.62 -6.31
N LEU A 123 1.19 -7.67 -5.74
CA LEU A 123 -0.05 -8.25 -6.29
C LEU A 123 -1.25 -7.33 -6.10
N TYR A 124 -1.36 -6.63 -4.96
CA TYR A 124 -2.36 -5.56 -4.77
C TYR A 124 -2.19 -4.45 -5.79
N LEU A 125 -0.95 -4.02 -6.05
CA LEU A 125 -0.66 -2.97 -7.02
C LEU A 125 -1.11 -3.37 -8.44
N ILE A 126 -0.99 -4.66 -8.83
CA ILE A 126 -1.53 -5.16 -10.09
C ILE A 126 -3.06 -5.00 -10.10
N PHE A 127 -3.72 -5.47 -9.05
CA PHE A 127 -5.18 -5.43 -8.93
C PHE A 127 -5.72 -4.01 -8.95
N ASP A 128 -5.16 -3.12 -8.13
CA ASP A 128 -5.61 -1.73 -8.02
C ASP A 128 -5.32 -0.94 -9.30
N THR A 129 -4.16 -1.19 -9.94
CA THR A 129 -3.88 -0.61 -11.27
C THR A 129 -4.91 -1.07 -12.31
N GLN A 130 -5.32 -2.34 -12.30
CA GLN A 130 -6.35 -2.84 -13.23
C GLN A 130 -7.73 -2.24 -12.93
N MET A 131 -8.10 -2.08 -11.66
CA MET A 131 -9.36 -1.43 -11.27
C MET A 131 -9.44 0.03 -11.72
N ILE A 132 -8.31 0.75 -11.69
CA ILE A 132 -8.22 2.15 -12.11
C ILE A 132 -8.18 2.27 -13.65
N ALA A 133 -7.44 1.38 -14.33
CA ALA A 133 -7.36 1.39 -15.78
C ALA A 133 -8.70 1.03 -16.46
N GLY A 134 -9.54 0.25 -15.77
CA GLY A 134 -10.86 -0.15 -16.25
C GLY A 134 -10.83 -1.21 -17.35
N GLY A 135 -12.01 -1.57 -17.86
CA GLY A 135 -12.19 -2.56 -18.93
C GLY A 135 -12.05 -4.02 -18.48
N ARG A 136 -12.22 -4.29 -17.18
CA ARG A 136 -12.14 -5.61 -16.54
C ARG A 136 -13.40 -5.91 -15.71
N SER A 137 -13.44 -7.07 -15.07
CA SER A 137 -14.61 -7.53 -14.29
C SER A 137 -15.03 -6.55 -13.19
N HIS A 138 -14.08 -6.00 -12.44
CA HIS A 138 -14.33 -4.93 -11.48
C HIS A 138 -13.49 -3.70 -11.83
N GLN A 139 -14.16 -2.54 -11.89
CA GLN A 139 -13.52 -1.27 -12.20
C GLN A 139 -14.07 -0.16 -11.31
N LEU A 140 -13.25 0.85 -11.06
CA LEU A 140 -13.67 2.05 -10.36
C LEU A 140 -14.50 2.94 -11.28
N SER A 141 -15.48 3.63 -10.71
CA SER A 141 -16.19 4.68 -11.44
C SER A 141 -15.27 5.89 -11.61
N MET A 142 -15.52 6.70 -12.66
CA MET A 142 -14.80 7.97 -12.85
C MET A 142 -14.89 8.88 -11.62
N ASP A 143 -15.96 8.80 -10.83
CA ASP A 143 -16.12 9.58 -9.60
C ASP A 143 -15.30 9.05 -8.42
N ASP A 144 -14.76 7.83 -8.49
CA ASP A 144 -14.00 7.17 -7.42
C ASP A 144 -12.49 7.44 -7.49
N TYR A 145 -12.05 8.50 -8.17
CA TYR A 145 -10.62 8.81 -8.35
C TYR A 145 -9.86 8.98 -7.02
N VAL A 146 -10.51 9.51 -5.97
CA VAL A 146 -9.91 9.62 -4.63
C VAL A 146 -9.63 8.24 -4.04
N ILE A 147 -10.55 7.29 -4.22
CA ILE A 147 -10.38 5.91 -3.75
C ILE A 147 -9.20 5.27 -4.50
N GLY A 148 -9.16 5.41 -5.83
CA GLY A 148 -8.06 4.90 -6.64
C GLY A 148 -6.70 5.49 -6.22
N ALA A 149 -6.64 6.79 -5.94
CA ALA A 149 -5.42 7.43 -5.47
C ALA A 149 -4.98 6.91 -4.09
N MET A 150 -5.92 6.70 -3.16
CA MET A 150 -5.61 6.15 -1.83
C MET A 150 -5.08 4.71 -1.90
N LEU A 151 -5.68 3.88 -2.76
CA LEU A 151 -5.27 2.49 -3.00
C LEU A 151 -3.82 2.43 -3.51
N LEU A 152 -3.53 3.10 -4.63
CA LEU A 152 -2.16 3.14 -5.19
C LEU A 152 -1.14 3.74 -4.21
N TYR A 153 -1.51 4.80 -3.48
CA TYR A 153 -0.62 5.39 -2.49
C TYR A 153 -0.25 4.39 -1.40
N THR A 154 -1.22 3.65 -0.86
CA THR A 154 -0.99 2.69 0.22
C THR A 154 -0.09 1.55 -0.25
N ASP A 155 -0.32 1.00 -1.44
CA ASP A 155 0.51 -0.06 -2.01
C ASP A 155 1.96 0.37 -2.20
N ILE A 156 2.18 1.53 -2.82
CA ILE A 156 3.52 2.04 -3.12
C ILE A 156 4.28 2.35 -1.83
N MET A 157 3.62 2.97 -0.85
CA MET A 157 4.25 3.32 0.43
C MET A 157 4.59 2.09 1.27
N MET A 158 3.75 1.05 1.25
CA MET A 158 4.04 -0.20 1.95
C MET A 158 5.20 -0.96 1.29
N ILE A 159 5.26 -1.02 -0.05
CA ILE A 159 6.41 -1.58 -0.76
C ILE A 159 7.70 -0.84 -0.37
N PHE A 160 7.67 0.49 -0.36
CA PHE A 160 8.81 1.31 0.07
C PHE A 160 9.26 1.01 1.50
N LEU A 161 8.33 1.00 2.46
CA LEU A 161 8.66 0.73 3.85
C LEU A 161 9.26 -0.65 4.05
N GLU A 162 8.71 -1.69 3.43
CA GLU A 162 9.23 -3.04 3.60
C GLU A 162 10.59 -3.22 2.93
N LEU A 163 10.83 -2.60 1.78
CA LEU A 163 12.17 -2.53 1.18
C LEU A 163 13.17 -1.80 2.08
N LEU A 164 12.77 -0.66 2.66
CA LEU A 164 13.61 0.08 3.59
C LEU A 164 13.90 -0.71 4.87
N LYS A 165 12.91 -1.44 5.41
CA LYS A 165 13.10 -2.30 6.58
C LYS A 165 14.02 -3.49 6.28
N ALA A 166 13.94 -4.04 5.07
CA ALA A 166 14.73 -5.20 4.67
C ALA A 166 16.20 -4.86 4.37
N PHE A 167 16.45 -3.73 3.71
CA PHE A 167 17.77 -3.38 3.17
C PHE A 167 18.38 -2.12 3.79
N GLY A 168 17.66 -1.44 4.68
CA GLY A 168 18.09 -0.16 5.21
C GLY A 168 18.93 -0.29 6.47
N ASP A 169 20.00 0.49 6.50
CA ASP A 169 20.85 0.65 7.67
C ASP A 169 20.24 1.70 8.60
N LYS A 170 20.15 1.36 9.88
CA LYS A 170 19.64 2.26 10.92
C LYS A 170 20.77 3.19 11.39
N LYS A 171 20.39 4.43 11.70
CA LYS A 171 21.26 5.43 12.32
C LYS A 171 21.53 5.13 13.79
#